data_AF-A0A1F8RM81-F1
#
_entry.id   AF-A0A1F8RM81-F1
#
_cell.length_a   1.000
_cell.length_b   1.000
_cell.length_c   1.000
_cell.angle_alpha   90.00
_cell.angle_beta   90.00
_cell.angle_gamma   90.00
#
_symmetry.space_group_name_H-M   'P 1'
#
loop_
_entity.id
_entity.type
_entity.pdbx_description
1 polymer ?
#
loop_
_entity_poly.entity_id
_entity_poly.type
_entity_poly.pdbx_seq_one_letter_code
_entity_poly.pdbx_strand_id
1 'polypeptide(L)'
;MAKTFNEQLGFLMLDDIVNSFDREHRGRLAELLVDKFEDTQLVVLTHDDQFFTHLCGRAPSWVRDHFTSWSYEGGPRTKRYESDRLLQEANDELALGKRMQAAQVTRRALEEFLQEACEQLEALLPFRRGQANDKRMADEVIKGLRRTLKDRARALYHELEGLLTALEADLQAVLNIESHAAQNTSSNQEVKDALARVVELRERFTCKDCGTLVWHDGTPDAARCKCGQAQFPPVSAAIRDGR
;
A
#
# COMPACT_ATOMS: atom_id res chain seq x y z
N MET A 1 17.32 -14.04 32.00
CA MET A 1 15.85 -14.00 31.88
C MET A 1 15.40 -14.40 30.49
N ALA A 2 15.57 -13.58 29.45
CA ALA A 2 15.10 -13.93 28.10
C ALA A 2 15.64 -15.29 27.59
N LYS A 3 16.96 -15.51 27.53
CA LYS A 3 17.53 -16.81 27.10
C LYS A 3 17.21 -17.97 28.06
N THR A 4 17.04 -17.68 29.35
CA THR A 4 16.84 -18.68 30.42
C THR A 4 15.41 -19.23 30.46
N PHE A 5 14.42 -18.39 30.16
CA PHE A 5 13.00 -18.76 30.25
C PHE A 5 12.39 -19.05 28.87
N ASN A 6 13.16 -18.88 27.79
CA ASN A 6 12.70 -19.03 26.42
C ASN A 6 13.51 -20.09 25.64
N GLU A 7 13.66 -21.27 26.24
CA GLU A 7 14.42 -22.38 25.64
C GLU A 7 13.63 -23.10 24.53
N GLN A 8 12.31 -22.90 24.45
CA GLN A 8 11.41 -23.67 23.57
C GLN A 8 10.79 -22.88 22.41
N LEU A 9 10.56 -21.56 22.53
CA LEU A 9 9.74 -20.82 21.53
C LEU A 9 10.54 -20.33 20.33
N GLY A 10 11.88 -20.24 20.41
CA GLY A 10 12.75 -19.88 19.27
C GLY A 10 12.63 -18.43 18.76
N PHE A 11 11.72 -17.62 19.31
CA PHE A 11 11.57 -16.20 19.00
C PHE A 11 11.38 -15.34 20.26
N LEU A 12 11.71 -14.06 20.19
CA LEU A 12 11.51 -13.08 21.25
C LEU A 12 10.75 -11.86 20.69
N MET A 13 9.67 -11.49 21.37
CA MET A 13 8.88 -10.31 21.05
C MET A 13 9.15 -9.20 22.06
N LEU A 14 9.48 -8.01 21.56
CA LEU A 14 9.88 -6.86 22.35
C LEU A 14 8.96 -5.69 22.02
N ASP A 15 8.07 -5.34 22.94
CA ASP A 15 7.13 -4.24 22.77
C ASP A 15 7.62 -3.00 23.54
N ASP A 16 8.05 -2.02 22.77
CA ASP A 16 8.37 -0.66 23.21
C ASP A 16 9.38 -0.54 24.37
N ILE A 17 10.43 -1.34 24.28
CA ILE A 17 11.49 -1.49 25.29
C ILE A 17 12.38 -0.26 25.49
N VAL A 18 12.19 0.80 24.71
CA VAL A 18 13.03 2.01 24.71
C VAL A 18 12.46 3.17 25.50
N ASN A 19 11.24 3.04 26.02
CA ASN A 19 10.52 4.11 26.75
C ASN A 19 11.28 4.73 27.92
N SER A 20 12.23 4.03 28.54
CA SER A 20 12.96 4.50 29.73
C SER A 20 14.46 4.72 29.51
N PHE A 21 14.93 4.68 28.25
CA PHE A 21 16.36 4.84 27.94
C PHE A 21 16.66 6.21 27.33
N ASP A 22 17.79 6.80 27.75
CA ASP A 22 18.38 7.95 27.05
C ASP A 22 18.95 7.52 25.68
N ARG A 23 19.32 8.50 24.85
CA ARG A 23 19.77 8.27 23.48
C ARG A 23 21.02 7.38 23.37
N GLU A 24 21.94 7.45 24.34
CA GLU A 24 23.16 6.64 24.35
C GLU A 24 22.86 5.17 24.65
N HIS A 25 21.96 4.91 25.60
CA HIS A 25 21.55 3.56 25.94
C HIS A 25 20.71 2.89 24.84
N ARG A 26 19.94 3.66 24.05
CA ARG A 26 19.19 3.13 22.90
C ARG A 26 20.10 2.53 21.83
N GLY A 27 21.23 3.17 21.54
CA GLY A 27 22.20 2.65 20.56
C GLY A 27 22.79 1.31 21.01
N ARG A 28 23.28 1.26 22.26
CA ARG A 28 23.82 0.03 22.86
C ARG A 28 22.80 -1.10 22.95
N LEU A 29 21.53 -0.78 23.17
CA LEU A 29 20.46 -1.78 23.16
C LEU A 29 20.28 -2.38 21.76
N ALA A 30 20.29 -1.56 20.70
CA ALA A 30 20.19 -2.07 19.33
C ALA A 30 21.38 -3.00 19.00
N GLU A 31 22.60 -2.61 19.36
CA GLU A 31 23.79 -3.44 19.21
C GLU A 31 23.64 -4.77 19.93
N LEU A 32 23.21 -4.74 21.20
CA LEU A 32 23.00 -5.93 22.00
C LEU A 32 21.96 -6.87 21.38
N LEU A 33 20.84 -6.34 20.87
CA LEU A 33 19.81 -7.14 20.23
C LEU A 33 20.33 -7.84 18.97
N VAL A 34 21.07 -7.13 18.13
CA VAL A 34 21.61 -7.69 16.89
C VAL A 34 22.71 -8.71 17.17
N ASP A 35 23.59 -8.43 18.13
CA ASP A 35 24.81 -9.23 18.34
C ASP A 35 24.62 -10.40 19.30
N LYS A 36 23.68 -10.33 20.25
CA LYS A 36 23.50 -11.38 21.28
C LYS A 36 22.32 -12.30 21.03
N PHE A 37 21.47 -11.98 20.06
CA PHE A 37 20.28 -12.75 19.72
C PHE A 37 20.22 -13.08 18.23
N GLU A 38 21.37 -13.22 17.56
CA GLU A 38 21.44 -13.65 16.15
C GLU A 38 20.82 -15.05 15.93
N ASP A 39 20.84 -15.86 16.98
CA ASP A 39 20.32 -17.22 17.10
C ASP A 39 18.82 -17.28 17.44
N THR A 40 18.14 -16.13 17.58
CA THR A 40 16.72 -16.04 17.97
C THR A 40 15.96 -15.16 16.98
N GLN A 41 14.78 -15.59 16.53
CA GLN A 41 13.94 -14.70 15.72
C GLN A 41 13.46 -13.53 16.58
N LEU A 42 13.84 -12.31 16.22
CA LEU A 42 13.42 -11.10 16.93
C LEU A 42 12.23 -10.43 16.25
N VAL A 43 11.22 -10.07 17.04
CA VAL A 43 10.10 -9.21 16.65
C VAL A 43 10.12 -7.99 17.56
N VAL A 44 10.45 -6.82 17.01
CA VAL A 44 10.60 -5.59 17.79
C VAL A 44 9.54 -4.58 17.34
N LEU A 45 8.72 -4.14 18.29
CA LEU A 45 7.75 -3.07 18.13
C LEU A 45 8.25 -1.84 18.90
N THR A 46 8.17 -0.67 18.29
CA THR A 46 8.58 0.58 18.93
C THR A 46 7.84 1.76 18.33
N HIS A 47 7.57 2.76 19.15
CA HIS A 47 7.11 4.08 18.68
C HIS A 47 8.28 5.06 18.45
N ASP A 48 9.52 4.66 18.74
CA ASP A 48 10.69 5.54 18.66
C ASP A 48 11.40 5.41 17.30
N ASP A 49 11.16 6.38 16.42
CA ASP A 49 11.74 6.41 15.06
C ASP A 49 13.28 6.44 15.05
N GLN A 50 13.92 7.04 16.06
CA GLN A 50 15.38 7.10 16.13
C GLN A 50 15.96 5.72 16.43
N PHE A 51 15.38 5.02 17.39
CA PHE A 51 15.76 3.65 17.72
C PHE A 51 15.50 2.71 16.55
N PHE A 52 14.33 2.81 15.90
CA PHE A 52 14.01 2.04 14.70
C PHE A 52 15.06 2.25 13.60
N THR A 53 15.39 3.50 13.29
CA THR A 53 16.37 3.85 12.25
C THR A 53 17.75 3.26 12.57
N HIS A 54 18.18 3.37 13.83
CA HIS A 54 19.47 2.85 14.27
C HIS A 54 19.53 1.31 14.21
N LEU A 55 18.49 0.63 14.68
CA LEU A 55 18.37 -0.83 14.62
C LEU A 55 18.40 -1.33 13.17
N CYS A 56 17.64 -0.69 12.28
CA CYS A 56 17.62 -1.02 10.85
C CYS A 56 18.97 -0.78 10.16
N GLY A 57 19.72 0.23 10.59
CA GLY A 57 21.08 0.49 10.09
C GLY A 57 22.06 -0.63 10.49
N ARG A 58 21.93 -1.16 11.71
CA ARG A 58 22.79 -2.23 12.22
C ARG A 58 22.39 -3.63 11.73
N ALA A 59 21.11 -3.82 11.41
CA ALA A 59 20.52 -5.08 10.99
C ALA A 59 19.91 -4.96 9.58
N PRO A 60 20.72 -4.83 8.52
CA PRO A 60 20.22 -4.52 7.19
C PRO A 60 19.30 -5.61 6.62
N SER A 61 19.49 -6.87 7.03
CA SER A 61 18.72 -8.04 6.61
C SER A 61 17.33 -8.14 7.25
N TRP A 62 17.02 -7.34 8.26
CA TRP A 62 15.75 -7.43 8.96
C TRP A 62 14.59 -6.91 8.10
N VAL A 63 13.42 -7.52 8.28
CA VAL A 63 12.17 -7.02 7.71
C VAL A 63 11.76 -5.76 8.46
N ARG A 64 11.52 -4.68 7.73
CA ARG A 64 11.19 -3.36 8.27
C ARG A 64 9.78 -3.00 7.90
N ASP A 65 8.99 -2.60 8.87
CA ASP A 65 7.65 -2.10 8.60
C ASP A 65 7.26 -0.96 9.53
N HIS A 66 6.31 -0.15 9.08
CA HIS A 66 5.75 0.96 9.84
C HIS A 66 4.23 0.85 9.83
N PHE A 67 3.63 0.67 11.01
CA PHE A 67 2.19 0.76 11.14
C PHE A 67 1.75 2.22 11.03
N THR A 68 0.80 2.50 10.14
CA THR A 68 0.29 3.85 9.86
C THR A 68 -1.05 4.09 10.55
N SER A 69 -1.89 3.07 10.61
CA SER A 69 -3.23 3.13 11.21
C SER A 69 -3.71 1.71 11.50
N TRP A 70 -4.87 1.58 12.14
CA TRP A 70 -5.54 0.29 12.28
C TRP A 70 -7.06 0.49 12.35
N SER A 71 -7.82 -0.53 11.93
CA SER A 71 -9.25 -0.65 12.24
C SER A 71 -9.56 -2.03 12.80
N TYR A 72 -10.71 -2.17 13.46
CA TYR A 72 -11.12 -3.44 14.05
C TYR A 72 -11.32 -4.52 12.97
N GLU A 73 -11.96 -4.14 11.86
CA GLU A 73 -12.30 -5.02 10.75
C GLU A 73 -11.10 -5.30 9.83
N GLY A 74 -10.24 -4.30 9.61
CA GLY A 74 -9.15 -4.34 8.62
C GLY A 74 -7.78 -4.69 9.21
N GLY A 75 -7.65 -4.68 10.54
CA GLY A 75 -6.39 -4.86 11.24
C GLY A 75 -5.42 -3.67 11.09
N PRO A 76 -4.15 -3.85 11.49
CA PRO A 76 -3.10 -2.85 11.31
C PRO A 76 -2.77 -2.66 9.83
N ARG A 77 -2.67 -1.40 9.41
CA ARG A 77 -2.18 -0.99 8.10
C ARG A 77 -0.73 -0.56 8.22
N THR A 78 0.06 -0.86 7.20
CA THR A 78 1.47 -0.50 7.15
C THR A 78 1.75 0.55 6.08
N LYS A 79 3.01 1.01 5.97
CA LYS A 79 3.46 1.82 4.83
C LYS A 79 3.64 1.00 3.54
N ARG A 80 3.60 -0.33 3.63
CA ARG A 80 3.71 -1.20 2.46
C ARG A 80 2.33 -1.35 1.84
N TYR A 81 2.20 -0.96 0.59
CA TYR A 81 1.02 -1.26 -0.20
C TYR A 81 1.06 -2.74 -0.59
N GLU A 82 0.00 -3.50 -0.27
CA GLU A 82 -0.11 -4.93 -0.58
C GLU A 82 -1.18 -5.16 -1.66
N SER A 83 -1.38 -4.19 -2.56
CA SER A 83 -2.43 -4.21 -3.57
C SER A 83 -2.48 -5.51 -4.39
N ASP A 84 -1.32 -6.06 -4.81
CA ASP A 84 -1.27 -7.35 -5.53
C ASP A 84 -1.80 -8.53 -4.71
N ARG A 85 -1.39 -8.60 -3.43
CA ARG A 85 -1.83 -9.66 -2.52
C ARG A 85 -3.33 -9.56 -2.28
N LEU A 86 -3.86 -8.35 -2.10
CA LEU A 86 -5.29 -8.11 -1.91
C LEU A 86 -6.08 -8.44 -3.17
N LEU A 87 -5.56 -8.14 -4.37
CA LEU A 87 -6.20 -8.54 -5.62
C LEU A 87 -6.26 -10.07 -5.77
N GLN A 88 -5.20 -10.79 -5.37
CA GLN A 88 -5.22 -12.25 -5.34
C GLN A 88 -6.24 -12.78 -4.32
N GLU A 89 -6.24 -12.24 -3.10
CA GLU A 89 -7.18 -12.62 -2.04
C GLU A 89 -8.64 -12.38 -2.47
N ALA A 90 -8.93 -11.26 -3.12
CA ALA A 90 -10.27 -10.99 -3.66
C ALA A 90 -10.71 -12.03 -4.71
N ASN A 91 -9.80 -12.46 -5.58
CA ASN A 91 -10.06 -13.52 -6.55
C ASN A 91 -10.32 -14.87 -5.86
N ASP A 92 -9.53 -15.21 -4.85
CA ASP A 92 -9.67 -16.45 -4.09
C ASP A 92 -11.03 -16.48 -3.35
N GLU A 93 -11.43 -15.37 -2.73
CA GLU A 93 -12.72 -15.25 -2.05
C GLU A 93 -13.89 -15.35 -3.05
N LEU A 94 -13.77 -14.80 -4.26
CA LEU A 94 -14.77 -15.01 -5.34
C LEU A 94 -14.86 -16.47 -5.77
N ALA A 95 -13.72 -17.15 -5.92
CA ALA A 95 -13.68 -18.57 -6.30
C ALA A 95 -14.34 -19.46 -5.23
N LEU A 96 -14.28 -19.05 -3.96
CA LEU A 96 -14.97 -19.70 -2.84
C LEU A 96 -16.44 -19.29 -2.69
N GLY A 97 -16.97 -18.43 -3.56
CA GLY A 97 -18.35 -17.93 -3.48
C GLY A 97 -18.58 -16.94 -2.33
N LYS A 98 -17.52 -16.46 -1.67
CA LYS A 98 -17.55 -15.52 -0.55
C LYS A 98 -17.61 -14.07 -1.05
N ARG A 99 -18.73 -13.76 -1.71
CA ARG A 99 -18.98 -12.49 -2.40
C ARG A 99 -18.69 -11.24 -1.56
N MET A 100 -19.17 -11.25 -0.31
CA MET A 100 -19.10 -10.09 0.58
C MET A 100 -17.65 -9.80 0.96
N GLN A 101 -16.89 -10.86 1.28
CA GLN A 101 -15.48 -10.78 1.58
C GLN A 101 -14.70 -10.31 0.34
N ALA A 102 -14.97 -10.89 -0.82
CA ALA A 102 -14.35 -10.48 -2.07
C ALA A 102 -14.54 -8.98 -2.37
N ALA A 103 -15.75 -8.44 -2.21
CA ALA A 103 -16.00 -7.03 -2.46
C ALA A 103 -15.36 -6.11 -1.38
N GLN A 104 -15.29 -6.54 -0.11
CA GLN A 104 -14.55 -5.82 0.93
C GLN A 104 -13.04 -5.76 0.61
N VAL A 105 -12.45 -6.89 0.23
CA VAL A 105 -11.03 -6.99 -0.13
C VAL A 105 -10.76 -6.21 -1.42
N THR A 106 -11.65 -6.27 -2.41
CA THR A 106 -11.56 -5.48 -3.65
C THR A 106 -11.56 -3.97 -3.36
N ARG A 107 -12.45 -3.51 -2.47
CA ARG A 107 -12.48 -2.12 -2.03
C ARG A 107 -11.14 -1.71 -1.41
N ARG A 108 -10.62 -2.54 -0.49
CA ARG A 108 -9.34 -2.29 0.17
C ARG A 108 -8.18 -2.23 -0.84
N ALA A 109 -8.15 -3.15 -1.81
CA ALA A 109 -7.14 -3.16 -2.86
C ALA A 109 -7.15 -1.86 -3.69
N LEU A 110 -8.34 -1.38 -4.06
CA LEU A 110 -8.51 -0.11 -4.77
C LEU A 110 -8.07 1.08 -3.92
N GLU A 111 -8.49 1.14 -2.65
CA GLU A 111 -8.10 2.19 -1.71
C GLU A 111 -6.57 2.26 -1.54
N GLU A 112 -5.92 1.12 -1.30
CA GLU A 112 -4.47 1.05 -1.17
C GLU A 112 -3.75 1.48 -2.45
N PHE A 113 -4.19 1.00 -3.61
CA PHE A 113 -3.59 1.40 -4.89
C PHE A 113 -3.76 2.90 -5.19
N LEU A 114 -4.93 3.47 -4.90
CA LEU A 114 -5.18 4.90 -5.10
C LEU A 114 -4.32 5.77 -4.18
N GLN A 115 -4.14 5.35 -2.93
CA GLN A 115 -3.26 6.01 -1.97
C GLN A 115 -1.81 5.92 -2.43
N GLU A 116 -1.35 4.74 -2.86
CA GLU A 116 -0.02 4.53 -3.44
C GLU A 116 0.22 5.46 -4.62
N ALA A 117 -0.68 5.45 -5.61
CA ALA A 117 -0.55 6.28 -6.80
C ALA A 117 -0.54 7.78 -6.44
N CYS A 118 -1.38 8.22 -5.51
CA CYS A 118 -1.39 9.63 -5.09
C CYS A 118 -0.14 10.03 -4.31
N GLU A 119 0.39 9.16 -3.46
CA GLU A 119 1.63 9.41 -2.73
C GLU A 119 2.82 9.48 -3.70
N GLN A 120 2.98 8.46 -4.54
CA GLN A 120 4.12 8.32 -5.45
C GLN A 120 4.14 9.37 -6.56
N LEU A 121 2.97 9.90 -6.93
CA LEU A 121 2.84 10.96 -7.93
C LEU A 121 2.69 12.37 -7.32
N GLU A 122 2.82 12.49 -6.00
CA GLU A 122 2.64 13.75 -5.25
C GLU A 122 1.36 14.49 -5.64
N ALA A 123 0.23 13.78 -5.58
CA ALA A 123 -1.06 14.32 -5.97
C ALA A 123 -1.49 15.47 -5.07
N LEU A 124 -1.93 16.57 -5.69
CA LEU A 124 -2.36 17.78 -4.98
C LEU A 124 -3.77 17.60 -4.39
N LEU A 125 -3.82 17.23 -3.11
CA LEU A 125 -5.05 17.11 -2.31
C LEU A 125 -5.21 18.29 -1.32
N PRO A 126 -6.44 18.71 -0.98
CA PRO A 126 -6.65 19.77 0.00
C PRO A 126 -6.05 19.40 1.36
N PHE A 127 -5.23 20.26 1.96
CA PHE A 127 -4.57 19.98 3.24
C PHE A 127 -5.58 19.66 4.37
N ARG A 128 -5.29 18.62 5.16
CA ARG A 128 -6.02 18.21 6.37
C ARG A 128 -5.03 17.84 7.47
N ARG A 129 -5.41 17.97 8.74
CA ARG A 129 -4.57 17.61 9.89
C ARG A 129 -5.01 16.27 10.51
N GLY A 130 -4.04 15.47 10.95
CA GLY A 130 -4.27 14.24 11.73
C GLY A 130 -5.19 13.24 11.04
N GLN A 131 -6.04 12.57 11.83
CA GLN A 131 -6.92 11.50 11.34
C GLN A 131 -7.81 11.88 10.15
N ALA A 132 -8.17 13.15 9.98
CA ALA A 132 -8.98 13.59 8.83
C ALA A 132 -8.22 13.50 7.49
N ASN A 133 -6.88 13.53 7.52
CA ASN A 133 -6.05 13.27 6.36
C ASN A 133 -5.89 11.76 6.11
N ASP A 134 -5.75 10.98 7.18
CA ASP A 134 -5.53 9.53 7.09
C ASP A 134 -6.80 8.77 6.69
N LYS A 135 -7.97 9.32 7.04
CA LYS A 135 -9.31 8.76 6.73
C LYS A 135 -9.93 9.36 5.45
N ARG A 136 -9.10 9.76 4.47
CA ARG A 136 -9.63 10.21 3.18
C ARG A 136 -10.40 9.08 2.50
N MET A 137 -11.58 9.43 1.98
CA MET A 137 -12.38 8.48 1.24
C MET A 137 -11.81 8.27 -0.17
N ALA A 138 -12.01 7.08 -0.74
CA ALA A 138 -11.49 6.71 -2.05
C ALA A 138 -11.89 7.69 -3.17
N ASP A 139 -13.10 8.26 -3.12
CA ASP A 139 -13.56 9.25 -4.10
C ASP A 139 -12.75 10.57 -4.05
N GLU A 140 -12.29 10.96 -2.85
CA GLU A 140 -11.42 12.11 -2.67
C GLU A 140 -10.04 11.86 -3.26
N VAL A 141 -9.52 10.64 -3.09
CA VAL A 141 -8.22 10.22 -3.61
C VAL A 141 -8.28 10.09 -5.14
N ILE A 142 -9.36 9.55 -5.72
CA ILE A 142 -9.58 9.50 -7.18
C ILE A 142 -9.55 10.91 -7.79
N LYS A 143 -10.18 11.89 -7.14
CA LYS A 143 -10.13 13.29 -7.60
C LYS A 143 -8.70 13.83 -7.65
N GLY A 144 -7.88 13.48 -6.65
CA GLY A 144 -6.45 13.78 -6.62
C GLY A 144 -5.71 13.16 -7.81
N LEU A 145 -5.88 11.86 -8.03
CA LEU A 145 -5.27 11.14 -9.15
C LEU A 145 -5.70 11.72 -10.50
N ARG A 146 -7.01 11.97 -10.70
CA ARG A 146 -7.54 12.59 -11.93
C ARG A 146 -6.86 13.91 -12.24
N ARG A 147 -6.68 14.78 -11.22
CA ARG A 147 -6.00 16.06 -11.39
C ARG A 147 -4.53 15.86 -11.79
N THR A 148 -3.80 15.01 -11.08
CA THR A 148 -2.40 14.70 -11.39
C THR A 148 -2.23 14.17 -12.81
N LEU A 149 -3.14 13.28 -13.26
CA LEU A 149 -3.12 12.76 -14.63
C LEU A 149 -3.45 13.84 -15.67
N LYS A 150 -4.42 14.72 -15.42
CA LYS A 150 -4.70 15.86 -16.32
C LYS A 150 -3.50 16.78 -16.49
N ASP A 151 -2.81 17.06 -15.38
CA ASP A 151 -1.70 18.02 -15.34
C ASP A 151 -0.42 17.43 -15.93
N ARG A 152 -0.08 16.17 -15.60
CA ARG A 152 1.21 15.56 -15.95
C ARG A 152 1.14 14.52 -17.08
N ALA A 153 0.00 13.88 -17.31
CA ALA A 153 -0.15 12.74 -18.24
C ALA A 153 -1.48 12.76 -19.01
N ARG A 154 -1.78 13.87 -19.69
CA ARG A 154 -3.11 14.12 -20.29
C ARG A 154 -3.62 13.04 -21.25
N ALA A 155 -2.75 12.43 -22.05
CA ALA A 155 -3.14 11.33 -22.93
C ALA A 155 -3.62 10.11 -22.12
N LEU A 156 -2.85 9.71 -21.10
CA LEU A 156 -3.21 8.63 -20.19
C LEU A 156 -4.48 8.96 -19.40
N TYR A 157 -4.70 10.23 -19.02
CA TYR A 157 -5.96 10.66 -18.41
C TYR A 157 -7.17 10.31 -19.29
N HIS A 158 -7.11 10.66 -20.58
CA HIS A 158 -8.24 10.41 -21.49
C HIS A 158 -8.50 8.91 -21.71
N GLU A 159 -7.44 8.09 -21.72
CA GLU A 159 -7.58 6.63 -21.77
C GLU A 159 -8.23 6.06 -20.50
N LEU A 160 -7.90 6.63 -19.33
CA LEU A 160 -8.38 6.18 -18.02
C LEU A 160 -9.71 6.80 -17.58
N GLU A 161 -10.19 7.84 -18.25
CA GLU A 161 -11.34 8.63 -17.79
C GLU A 161 -12.60 7.78 -17.61
N GLY A 162 -12.88 6.88 -18.56
CA GLY A 162 -14.00 5.95 -18.48
C GLY A 162 -13.85 4.95 -17.33
N LEU A 163 -12.64 4.37 -17.18
CA LEU A 163 -12.33 3.40 -16.14
C LEU A 163 -12.45 4.00 -14.74
N LEU A 164 -11.88 5.19 -14.52
CA LEU A 164 -11.97 5.91 -13.23
C LEU A 164 -13.42 6.26 -12.89
N THR A 165 -14.23 6.61 -13.88
CA THR A 165 -15.66 6.93 -13.67
C THR A 165 -16.44 5.67 -13.27
N ALA A 166 -16.15 4.52 -13.90
CA ALA A 166 -16.76 3.25 -13.53
C ALA A 166 -16.36 2.81 -12.11
N LEU A 167 -15.08 2.97 -11.74
CA LEU A 167 -14.59 2.64 -10.40
C LEU A 167 -15.22 3.52 -9.31
N GLU A 168 -15.46 4.81 -9.58
CA GLU A 168 -16.21 5.68 -8.67
C GLU A 168 -17.65 5.17 -8.46
N ALA A 169 -18.30 4.69 -9.52
CA ALA A 169 -19.63 4.09 -9.41
C ALA A 169 -19.61 2.76 -8.62
N ASP A 170 -18.61 1.90 -8.86
CA ASP A 170 -18.43 0.65 -8.12
C ASP A 170 -18.25 0.88 -6.62
N LEU A 171 -17.47 1.90 -6.24
CA LEU A 171 -17.26 2.28 -4.84
C LEU A 171 -18.56 2.62 -4.11
N GLN A 172 -19.55 3.16 -4.82
CA GLN A 172 -20.84 3.55 -4.25
C GLN A 172 -21.86 2.41 -4.27
N ALA A 173 -21.92 1.66 -5.37
CA ALA A 173 -23.00 0.70 -5.63
C ALA A 173 -22.61 -0.76 -5.39
N VAL A 174 -21.36 -1.14 -5.64
CA VAL A 174 -20.92 -2.54 -5.65
C VAL A 174 -20.08 -2.89 -4.42
N LEU A 175 -19.13 -2.02 -4.07
CA LEU A 175 -18.10 -2.24 -3.05
C LEU A 175 -18.44 -1.59 -1.69
N ASN A 176 -19.58 -0.90 -1.59
CA ASN A 176 -20.08 -0.34 -0.34
C ASN A 176 -21.00 -1.34 0.37
N ILE A 177 -20.41 -2.23 1.17
CA ILE A 177 -21.13 -3.37 1.76
C ILE A 177 -21.69 -3.06 3.16
N GLU A 178 -21.25 -1.96 3.79
CA GLU A 178 -21.81 -1.51 5.06
C GLU A 178 -23.14 -0.77 4.85
N SER A 179 -24.22 -1.51 4.59
CA SER A 179 -25.58 -1.04 4.90
C SER A 179 -26.65 -2.12 4.66
N HIS A 180 -27.14 -2.66 5.78
CA HIS A 180 -28.47 -3.24 5.99
C HIS A 180 -28.76 -4.65 5.45
N ALA A 181 -29.41 -5.43 6.32
CA ALA A 181 -30.01 -6.74 6.09
C ALA A 181 -31.16 -6.75 5.05
N ALA A 182 -31.24 -5.73 4.19
CA ALA A 182 -32.24 -5.62 3.13
C ALA A 182 -31.71 -4.67 2.03
N GLN A 183 -31.60 -5.20 0.80
CA GLN A 183 -31.78 -4.48 -0.48
C GLN A 183 -30.61 -3.85 -1.25
N ASN A 184 -29.34 -4.19 -1.03
CA ASN A 184 -28.33 -3.98 -2.09
C ASN A 184 -27.32 -5.13 -2.17
N THR A 185 -27.76 -6.23 -2.77
CA THR A 185 -26.90 -7.37 -3.07
C THR A 185 -26.34 -7.23 -4.47
N SER A 186 -25.22 -6.51 -4.64
CA SER A 186 -24.40 -6.61 -5.84
C SER A 186 -24.18 -8.08 -6.16
N SER A 187 -24.44 -8.52 -7.37
CA SER A 187 -24.24 -9.90 -7.82
C SER A 187 -22.76 -10.31 -7.77
N ASN A 188 -22.49 -11.61 -7.80
CA ASN A 188 -21.11 -12.11 -7.96
C ASN A 188 -20.45 -11.55 -9.22
N GLN A 189 -21.23 -11.36 -10.30
CA GLN A 189 -20.72 -10.82 -11.55
C GLN A 189 -20.33 -9.35 -11.40
N GLU A 190 -21.14 -8.53 -10.74
CA GLU A 190 -20.82 -7.12 -10.49
C GLU A 190 -19.54 -6.96 -9.64
N VAL A 191 -19.36 -7.79 -8.60
CA VAL A 191 -18.12 -7.79 -7.80
C VAL A 191 -16.93 -8.22 -8.65
N LYS A 192 -17.08 -9.26 -9.48
CA LYS A 192 -16.02 -9.72 -10.39
C LYS A 192 -15.63 -8.64 -11.40
N ASP A 193 -16.62 -7.93 -11.96
CA ASP A 193 -16.39 -6.87 -12.92
C ASP A 193 -15.70 -5.65 -12.27
N ALA A 194 -16.10 -5.31 -11.04
CA ALA A 194 -15.42 -4.28 -10.25
C ALA A 194 -13.96 -4.67 -9.96
N LEU A 195 -13.71 -5.91 -9.52
CA LEU A 195 -12.36 -6.42 -9.31
C LEU A 195 -11.51 -6.35 -10.59
N ALA A 196 -12.07 -6.77 -11.73
CA ALA A 196 -11.38 -6.70 -13.02
C ALA A 196 -10.98 -5.25 -13.38
N ARG A 197 -11.84 -4.26 -13.10
CA ARG A 197 -11.52 -2.84 -13.30
C ARG A 197 -10.39 -2.34 -12.39
N VAL A 198 -10.32 -2.82 -11.14
CA VAL A 198 -9.19 -2.48 -10.24
C VAL A 198 -7.88 -3.08 -10.76
N VAL A 199 -7.91 -4.34 -11.22
CA VAL A 199 -6.76 -4.99 -11.86
C VAL A 199 -6.32 -4.19 -13.09
N GLU A 200 -7.26 -3.87 -13.98
CA GLU A 200 -6.98 -3.09 -15.20
C GLU A 200 -6.33 -1.76 -14.84
N LEU A 201 -6.88 -1.01 -13.88
CA LEU A 201 -6.33 0.28 -13.47
C LEU A 201 -4.87 0.12 -13.02
N ARG A 202 -4.57 -0.88 -12.20
CA ARG A 202 -3.21 -1.14 -11.72
C ARG A 202 -2.26 -1.52 -12.85
N GLU A 203 -2.70 -2.36 -13.79
CA GLU A 203 -1.91 -2.77 -14.95
C GLU A 203 -1.51 -1.58 -15.82
N ARG A 204 -2.34 -0.53 -15.91
CA ARG A 204 -2.00 0.71 -16.65
C ARG A 204 -0.78 1.45 -16.08
N PHE A 205 -0.44 1.21 -14.82
CA PHE A 205 0.75 1.74 -14.16
C PHE A 205 1.82 0.67 -13.93
N THR A 206 1.67 -0.53 -14.50
CA THR A 206 2.63 -1.63 -14.34
C THR A 206 3.45 -1.84 -15.60
N CYS A 207 4.76 -1.98 -15.45
CA CYS A 207 5.64 -2.31 -16.57
C CYS A 207 5.38 -3.74 -17.06
N LYS A 208 5.11 -3.89 -18.36
CA LYS A 208 4.87 -5.22 -18.97
C LYS A 208 6.11 -6.13 -18.98
N ASP A 209 7.32 -5.57 -18.92
CA ASP A 209 8.56 -6.33 -19.02
C ASP A 209 9.05 -6.82 -17.66
N CYS A 210 9.01 -5.97 -16.62
CA CYS A 210 9.56 -6.29 -15.30
C CYS A 210 8.52 -6.42 -14.19
N GLY A 211 7.23 -6.17 -14.49
CA GLY A 211 6.13 -6.29 -13.53
C GLY A 211 6.09 -5.26 -12.41
N THR A 212 7.05 -4.32 -12.35
CA THR A 212 7.04 -3.27 -11.33
C THR A 212 6.23 -2.07 -11.77
N LEU A 213 5.66 -1.34 -10.81
CA LEU A 213 4.98 -0.07 -11.07
C LEU A 213 5.92 0.96 -11.71
N VAL A 214 5.34 1.89 -12.48
CA VAL A 214 6.06 2.93 -13.21
C VAL A 214 6.70 4.00 -12.33
N TRP A 215 6.52 3.93 -11.02
CA TRP A 215 7.14 4.79 -10.01
C TRP A 215 8.02 4.01 -9.04
N HIS A 216 8.60 2.90 -9.49
CA HIS A 216 9.56 2.14 -8.68
C HIS A 216 10.80 2.95 -8.29
N ASP A 217 11.23 3.86 -9.16
CA ASP A 217 12.39 4.73 -8.96
C ASP A 217 12.16 6.11 -9.61
N GLY A 218 12.81 7.15 -9.11
CA GLY A 218 12.72 8.53 -9.61
C GLY A 218 11.77 9.43 -8.82
N THR A 219 11.41 10.56 -9.44
CA THR A 219 10.47 11.56 -8.90
C THR A 219 9.18 11.55 -9.73
N PRO A 220 8.07 12.13 -9.26
CA PRO A 220 6.82 12.19 -10.04
C PRO A 220 6.93 12.73 -11.48
N ASP A 221 7.96 13.53 -11.78
CA ASP A 221 8.20 14.10 -13.12
C ASP A 221 9.05 13.20 -14.03
N ALA A 222 9.72 12.19 -13.48
CA ALA A 222 10.62 11.29 -14.18
C ALA A 222 10.64 9.89 -13.54
N ALA A 223 9.47 9.41 -13.13
CA ALA A 223 9.30 8.15 -12.44
C ALA A 223 9.45 7.01 -13.46
N ARG A 224 10.08 5.91 -13.06
CA ARG A 224 10.28 4.74 -13.92
C ARG A 224 10.09 3.43 -13.18
N CYS A 225 9.77 2.40 -13.94
CA CYS A 225 9.85 1.02 -13.47
C CYS A 225 11.30 0.58 -13.28
N LYS A 226 11.51 -0.58 -12.63
CA LYS A 226 12.81 -1.15 -12.32
C LYS A 226 13.73 -1.35 -13.53
N CYS A 227 13.17 -1.77 -14.66
CA CYS A 227 13.95 -1.98 -15.90
C CYS A 227 14.04 -0.73 -16.80
N GLY A 228 13.39 0.38 -16.42
CA GLY A 228 13.39 1.63 -17.18
C GLY A 228 12.54 1.63 -18.47
N GLN A 229 11.86 0.53 -18.83
CA GLN A 229 11.09 0.45 -20.08
C GLN A 229 9.74 1.18 -20.03
N ALA A 230 9.13 1.25 -18.85
CA ALA A 230 7.92 2.02 -18.58
C ALA A 230 8.23 3.17 -17.61
N GLN A 231 7.54 4.29 -17.81
CA GLN A 231 7.76 5.51 -17.04
C GLN A 231 6.49 6.36 -16.90
N PHE A 232 6.52 7.25 -15.91
CA PHE A 232 5.51 8.28 -15.68
C PHE A 232 6.17 9.66 -15.52
N PRO A 233 5.70 10.70 -16.23
CA PRO A 233 4.70 10.64 -17.29
C PRO A 233 5.15 9.79 -18.50
N PRO A 234 4.20 9.18 -19.25
CA PRO A 234 4.56 8.43 -20.45
C PRO A 234 5.22 9.34 -21.49
N VAL A 235 6.38 8.94 -22.04
CA VAL A 235 6.96 9.67 -23.19
C VAL A 235 6.07 9.44 -24.39
N SER A 236 5.68 10.52 -25.08
CA SER A 236 5.11 10.41 -26.41
C SER A 236 6.11 9.68 -27.32
N ALA A 237 5.66 8.65 -28.05
CA ALA A 237 6.48 7.85 -28.95
C ALA A 237 7.22 8.66 -30.04
N ALA A 238 6.88 9.95 -30.24
CA ALA A 238 7.44 10.81 -31.27
C ALA A 238 8.90 11.27 -31.06
N ILE A 239 9.59 10.90 -29.97
CA ILE A 239 10.96 11.41 -29.67
C ILE A 239 12.04 10.30 -29.77
N ARG A 240 11.68 9.03 -29.90
CA ARG A 240 12.67 7.93 -29.93
C ARG A 240 13.45 7.78 -31.25
N ASP A 241 13.05 8.48 -32.32
CA ASP A 241 13.72 8.45 -33.64
C ASP A 241 14.58 9.70 -33.94
N GLY A 242 14.99 10.45 -32.92
CA GLY A 242 15.62 11.76 -33.14
C GLY A 242 16.76 12.14 -32.18
N ARG A 243 17.81 11.33 -32.11
CA ARG A 243 19.24 11.72 -32.04
C ARG A 243 20.15 10.56 -31.65
#